data_AF-A0A3A8R698-F1
#
_entry.id   AF-A0A3A8R698-F1
#
_cell.length_a   1.000
_cell.length_b   1.000
_cell.length_c   1.000
_cell.angle_alpha   90.00
_cell.angle_beta   90.00
_cell.angle_gamma   90.00
#
_symmetry.space_group_name_H-M   'P 1'
#
loop_
_entity.id
_entity.type
_entity.pdbx_description
1 polymer ?
#
loop_
_entity_poly.entity_id
_entity_poly.type
_entity_poly.pdbx_seq_one_letter_code
_entity_poly.pdbx_strand_id
1 'polypeptide(L)'
;MLVRVRTTSLLIAAFRQARSFPFELAGTCPTAGQVFRQPCLGGTPVCGLVLVAARPLRLTWRVLGLVSFGLSLSDCRTGFETARPEGAHRFLAEDPLDWRRHWRKRISRPPSWLIAVFTKSDFSRRWRPDLSRARGAARLLAVMASSRQYLDALTGLRFLAAAHVVAYHVYHLGFTGTEAPPGLHGLLDSGYVSIGFFFVLSGFLLGYHHLERPPDSYETRKAFWVARFARIYPVYALGLVLDAPSYLKGLRDAWTVDPWRGMEHAEALVLTPLLLQSWTPWTAMAWNGSGWPVAVGAFFCAAFPFLAGRLGLLGPKALGVAAAVAYAASMVLPALYMVADPDHTGGTASAYNSGPWMLALRFNPLARLPEFILGILAARGFLLRADAPTHPVALAVVGGLLIAALLGSPWLPFPLLHNGLLAPVFAVLFILLSGSQGAVARALASRPLRILGESSYALFLLHMPVLFAWKSVLKRLGEPPTSAWAVAVFVVGSVILSVLAHQRVQKPARAWIRERRASRRSSPGAGGARRASRGPAARAPGQSPPAPPA
;
A
#
# COMPACT_ATOMS: atom_id res chain seq x y z
N MET A 1 -49.35 12.56 -36.74
CA MET A 1 -50.06 12.30 -35.47
C MET A 1 -49.29 13.00 -34.36
N LEU A 2 -49.75 14.21 -34.02
CA LEU A 2 -49.21 15.14 -33.03
C LEU A 2 -50.12 15.09 -31.82
N VAL A 3 -49.60 14.97 -30.59
CA VAL A 3 -50.16 15.71 -29.46
C VAL A 3 -49.03 16.19 -28.55
N ARG A 4 -49.06 17.51 -28.32
CA ARG A 4 -48.21 18.35 -27.49
C ARG A 4 -49.19 19.12 -26.59
N VAL A 5 -49.05 19.13 -25.26
CA VAL A 5 -49.63 20.15 -24.35
C VAL A 5 -48.76 20.17 -23.07
N ARG A 6 -47.87 21.16 -22.86
CA ARG A 6 -48.01 22.44 -22.11
C ARG A 6 -48.51 22.30 -20.65
N THR A 7 -47.61 22.43 -19.66
CA THR A 7 -47.43 23.58 -18.71
C THR A 7 -48.71 24.12 -18.08
N THR A 8 -48.76 24.25 -16.73
CA THR A 8 -48.86 25.54 -15.98
C THR A 8 -48.81 25.29 -14.45
N SER A 9 -48.17 26.22 -13.74
CA SER A 9 -47.95 26.40 -12.30
C SER A 9 -49.18 26.83 -11.49
N LEU A 10 -49.13 26.69 -10.14
CA LEU A 10 -49.70 27.55 -9.05
C LEU A 10 -49.69 26.69 -7.75
N LEU A 11 -48.98 26.93 -6.64
CA LEU A 11 -48.76 28.07 -5.72
C LEU A 11 -49.99 28.52 -4.89
N ILE A 12 -49.76 28.66 -3.57
CA ILE A 12 -50.56 29.31 -2.48
C ILE A 12 -51.44 28.31 -1.68
N ALA A 13 -51.47 28.21 -0.34
CA ALA A 13 -51.23 29.16 0.77
C ALA A 13 -50.78 28.39 2.07
N ALA A 14 -49.85 28.89 2.91
CA ALA A 14 -50.03 29.83 4.05
C ALA A 14 -50.48 29.12 5.37
N PHE A 15 -50.02 29.39 6.61
CA PHE A 15 -49.29 30.52 7.20
C PHE A 15 -48.86 30.22 8.68
N ARG A 16 -47.70 30.79 9.08
CA ARG A 16 -47.31 31.49 10.33
C ARG A 16 -47.61 30.98 11.77
N GLN A 17 -46.54 30.93 12.58
CA GLN A 17 -46.15 31.87 13.69
C GLN A 17 -44.85 31.30 14.33
N ALA A 18 -43.68 31.92 14.49
CA ALA A 18 -43.18 33.26 14.83
C ALA A 18 -43.24 33.64 16.33
N ARG A 19 -42.03 33.84 16.91
CA ARG A 19 -41.59 34.57 18.15
C ARG A 19 -40.81 33.67 19.13
N SER A 20 -39.81 34.07 19.94
CA SER A 20 -38.71 35.06 19.95
C SER A 20 -38.21 35.18 21.42
N PHE A 21 -36.90 34.99 21.68
CA PHE A 21 -36.09 35.43 22.87
C PHE A 21 -36.43 34.89 24.28
N PRO A 22 -35.59 35.08 25.35
CA PRO A 22 -34.16 35.48 25.47
C PRO A 22 -33.30 34.67 26.50
N PHE A 23 -32.04 35.11 26.63
CA PHE A 23 -31.03 34.94 27.70
C PHE A 23 -31.52 34.72 29.16
N GLU A 24 -30.74 33.94 29.94
CA GLU A 24 -30.53 34.21 31.37
C GLU A 24 -29.11 33.78 31.83
N LEU A 25 -28.50 34.66 32.63
CA LEU A 25 -27.16 34.63 33.24
C LEU A 25 -27.38 34.79 34.75
N ALA A 26 -26.79 33.91 35.57
CA ALA A 26 -26.54 33.98 37.03
C ALA A 26 -26.91 32.63 37.70
N GLY A 27 -26.19 32.04 38.65
CA GLY A 27 -24.98 32.43 39.36
C GLY A 27 -24.57 31.34 40.35
N THR A 28 -23.40 31.55 40.94
CA THR A 28 -22.91 31.09 42.27
C THR A 28 -22.62 29.60 42.56
N CYS A 29 -21.32 29.36 42.78
CA CYS A 29 -20.68 28.32 43.60
C CYS A 29 -21.05 28.48 45.10
N PRO A 30 -20.86 27.49 46.02
CA PRO A 30 -19.52 27.30 46.61
C PRO A 30 -19.14 25.87 47.13
N THR A 31 -17.82 25.61 47.08
CA THR A 31 -16.93 24.94 48.07
C THR A 31 -17.16 23.52 48.60
N ALA A 32 -16.20 22.63 48.28
CA ALA A 32 -15.35 21.84 49.21
C ALA A 32 -14.32 21.08 48.32
N GLY A 33 -13.00 21.13 48.47
CA GLY A 33 -12.18 21.22 49.66
C GLY A 33 -11.43 19.90 49.80
N GLN A 34 -10.29 19.72 49.12
CA GLN A 34 -9.24 18.83 49.61
C GLN A 34 -7.85 19.12 49.02
N VAL A 35 -6.94 19.32 49.96
CA VAL A 35 -5.53 19.63 49.86
C VAL A 35 -4.75 18.31 49.75
N PHE A 36 -3.80 18.20 48.81
CA PHE A 36 -2.63 17.36 49.01
C PHE A 36 -1.39 18.02 48.41
N ARG A 37 -0.42 18.33 49.29
CA ARG A 37 0.95 18.74 48.98
C ARG A 37 1.81 17.50 48.74
N GLN A 38 2.49 17.45 47.58
CA GLN A 38 3.92 17.11 47.29
C GLN A 38 4.62 15.87 47.96
N PRO A 39 5.64 15.24 47.32
CA PRO A 39 6.83 15.93 46.78
C PRO A 39 7.42 15.44 45.45
N CYS A 40 8.24 16.33 44.89
CA CYS A 40 9.09 16.16 43.72
C CYS A 40 10.28 15.22 43.99
N LEU A 41 10.50 14.27 43.09
CA LEU A 41 11.79 13.62 42.77
C LEU A 41 11.77 13.53 41.23
N GLY A 42 12.55 14.30 40.48
CA GLY A 42 13.99 14.10 40.31
C GLY A 42 14.23 13.29 39.03
N GLY A 43 14.26 13.95 37.87
CA GLY A 43 14.56 13.28 36.59
C GLY A 43 14.18 14.12 35.37
N THR A 44 15.13 14.88 34.84
CA THR A 44 15.04 15.58 33.56
C THR A 44 15.17 14.59 32.39
N PRO A 45 14.28 14.61 31.38
CA PRO A 45 14.61 14.13 30.05
C PRO A 45 15.04 15.31 29.18
N VAL A 46 16.26 15.21 28.64
CA VAL A 46 16.79 16.10 27.60
C VAL A 46 15.94 15.92 26.34
N CYS A 47 15.06 16.88 26.05
CA CYS A 47 14.40 16.98 24.75
C CYS A 47 15.37 17.61 23.74
N GLY A 48 15.94 16.78 22.87
CA GLY A 48 16.64 17.24 21.66
C GLY A 48 15.66 17.96 20.72
N LEU A 49 15.94 19.23 20.44
CA LEU A 49 15.19 20.03 19.49
C LEU A 49 15.54 19.56 18.06
N VAL A 50 14.61 18.90 17.37
CA VAL A 50 14.71 18.65 15.93
C VAL A 50 14.13 19.86 15.21
N LEU A 51 15.01 20.72 14.68
CA LEU A 51 14.65 21.79 13.75
C LEU A 51 14.22 21.17 12.41
N VAL A 52 12.90 21.08 12.19
CA VAL A 52 12.33 20.83 10.87
C VAL A 52 12.22 22.18 10.15
N ALA A 53 13.12 22.41 9.19
CA ALA A 53 13.01 23.51 8.25
C ALA A 53 11.81 23.28 7.32
N ALA A 54 10.72 24.03 7.53
CA ALA A 54 9.60 24.10 6.60
C ALA A 54 9.97 24.97 5.39
N ARG A 55 9.65 24.47 4.20
CA ARG A 55 9.95 25.06 2.87
C ARG A 55 9.31 26.44 2.65
N PRO A 56 9.88 27.27 1.75
CA PRO A 56 9.27 28.53 1.33
C PRO A 56 8.10 28.28 0.37
N LEU A 57 6.95 28.90 0.66
CA LEU A 57 5.82 29.03 -0.25
C LEU A 57 6.18 30.07 -1.33
N ARG A 58 6.25 29.64 -2.59
CA ARG A 58 6.22 30.53 -3.75
C ARG A 58 4.80 31.04 -3.91
N LEU A 59 4.53 32.30 -3.54
CA LEU A 59 3.32 32.99 -3.98
C LEU A 59 3.54 33.55 -5.38
N THR A 60 2.62 33.17 -6.26
CA THR A 60 2.45 33.66 -7.63
C THR A 60 2.06 35.13 -7.64
N TRP A 61 2.74 35.91 -8.47
CA TRP A 61 2.40 37.29 -8.80
C TRP A 61 1.02 37.37 -9.47
N ARG A 62 0.13 38.18 -8.92
CA ARG A 62 -0.98 38.79 -9.66
C ARG A 62 -0.97 40.28 -9.37
N VAL A 63 -0.74 41.04 -10.44
CA VAL A 63 -0.82 42.49 -10.56
C VAL A 63 -2.28 42.92 -10.35
N LEU A 64 -2.54 43.85 -9.43
CA LEU A 64 -3.57 44.89 -9.52
C LEU A 64 -3.61 45.76 -8.25
N GLY A 65 -3.56 47.08 -8.44
CA GLY A 65 -4.20 48.03 -7.53
C GLY A 65 -3.28 48.90 -6.68
N LEU A 66 -2.97 50.10 -7.18
CA LEU A 66 -2.54 51.28 -6.42
C LEU A 66 -3.44 51.53 -5.20
N VAL A 67 -2.86 51.69 -4.00
CA VAL A 67 -3.32 52.64 -2.96
C VAL A 67 -2.09 53.11 -2.15
N SER A 68 -1.90 54.42 -2.08
CA SER A 68 -0.87 55.15 -1.34
C SER A 68 -1.25 55.40 0.14
N PHE A 69 -0.31 55.99 0.89
CA PHE A 69 -0.28 56.40 2.31
C PHE A 69 0.35 55.34 3.24
N GLY A 70 1.49 55.55 3.89
CA GLY A 70 2.15 56.78 4.34
C GLY A 70 2.11 56.79 5.87
N LEU A 71 3.27 56.65 6.53
CA LEU A 71 3.61 56.97 7.94
C LEU A 71 5.03 56.40 8.17
N SER A 72 6.09 57.19 7.95
CA SER A 72 6.77 58.05 8.95
C SER A 72 7.33 57.27 10.15
N LEU A 73 8.63 56.95 10.07
CA LEU A 73 9.49 56.75 11.24
C LEU A 73 10.77 57.56 11.02
N SER A 74 10.76 58.74 11.62
CA SER A 74 11.91 59.60 11.86
C SER A 74 12.79 59.03 12.98
N ASP A 75 14.02 59.52 13.01
CA ASP A 75 15.05 59.41 14.04
C ASP A 75 16.05 58.24 13.97
N CYS A 76 17.08 58.45 13.14
CA CYS A 76 18.47 58.76 13.57
C CYS A 76 18.86 58.32 15.00
N ARG A 77 20.00 57.67 15.27
CA ARG A 77 21.37 58.06 14.89
C ARG A 77 22.38 57.00 15.40
N THR A 78 23.46 56.78 14.62
CA THR A 78 24.88 56.51 15.01
C THR A 78 25.21 55.40 16.02
N GLY A 79 26.18 54.51 15.84
CA GLY A 79 27.30 54.36 14.91
C GLY A 79 28.25 53.27 15.46
N PHE A 80 29.05 52.62 14.61
CA PHE A 80 30.47 52.25 14.84
C PHE A 80 30.99 51.32 13.71
N GLU A 81 31.80 51.94 12.85
CA GLU A 81 33.08 51.51 12.25
C GLU A 81 33.45 50.02 12.08
N THR A 82 33.60 49.66 10.80
CA THR A 82 34.77 49.04 10.13
C THR A 82 35.71 48.10 10.87
N ALA A 83 35.80 46.86 10.39
CA ALA A 83 37.07 46.17 10.12
C ALA A 83 36.88 44.98 9.14
N ARG A 84 37.49 45.08 7.95
CA ARG A 84 37.99 43.94 7.14
C ARG A 84 39.51 43.88 7.34
N PRO A 85 40.13 42.69 7.29
CA PRO A 85 40.81 42.23 6.06
C PRO A 85 40.53 40.74 5.79
N GLU A 86 40.22 40.31 4.55
CA GLU A 86 41.16 39.86 3.51
C GLU A 86 41.99 38.60 3.83
N GLY A 87 41.83 37.58 2.98
CA GLY A 87 42.87 36.60 2.66
C GLY A 87 42.66 35.16 3.14
N ALA A 88 42.09 34.29 2.29
CA ALA A 88 42.68 32.98 1.93
C ALA A 88 41.71 32.14 1.08
N HIS A 89 42.04 32.02 -0.21
CA HIS A 89 41.52 31.02 -1.13
C HIS A 89 42.09 29.62 -0.84
N ARG A 90 41.35 28.59 -1.31
CA ARG A 90 41.68 27.15 -1.43
C ARG A 90 41.44 26.30 -0.18
N PHE A 91 40.45 25.41 -0.24
CA PHE A 91 40.69 23.96 -0.30
C PHE A 91 39.41 23.25 -0.79
N LEU A 92 39.56 22.53 -1.90
CA LEU A 92 38.61 21.56 -2.46
C LEU A 92 38.85 20.21 -1.77
N ALA A 93 37.76 19.46 -1.62
CA ALA A 93 37.66 18.00 -1.45
C ALA A 93 38.31 17.36 -0.20
N GLU A 94 37.49 16.80 0.70
CA GLU A 94 37.63 15.43 1.25
C GLU A 94 36.45 15.03 2.18
N ASP A 95 36.09 13.74 2.06
CA ASP A 95 35.21 12.80 2.79
C ASP A 95 34.18 13.24 3.89
N PRO A 96 32.92 12.72 3.91
CA PRO A 96 31.90 13.07 4.90
C PRO A 96 31.91 12.24 6.22
N LEU A 97 33.09 11.96 6.78
CA LEU A 97 33.23 11.12 7.98
C LEU A 97 34.14 11.71 9.09
N ASP A 98 34.05 13.01 9.44
CA ASP A 98 34.74 13.48 10.66
C ASP A 98 34.11 14.69 11.41
N TRP A 99 32.78 14.80 11.44
CA TRP A 99 32.12 15.92 12.14
C TRP A 99 32.04 15.75 13.68
N ARG A 100 32.35 14.57 14.24
CA ARG A 100 32.19 14.28 15.68
C ARG A 100 33.41 14.60 16.55
N ARG A 101 34.60 14.84 15.98
CA ARG A 101 35.82 15.10 16.77
C ARG A 101 36.12 16.59 17.01
N HIS A 102 35.55 17.51 16.21
CA HIS A 102 35.89 18.93 16.28
C HIS A 102 35.09 19.75 17.33
N TRP A 103 34.02 19.20 17.90
CA TRP A 103 33.14 19.93 18.83
C TRP A 103 33.42 19.70 20.33
N ARG A 104 34.50 18.99 20.70
CA ARG A 104 34.78 18.62 22.11
C ARG A 104 35.96 19.33 22.78
N LYS A 105 36.60 20.32 22.15
CA LYS A 105 37.71 21.07 22.74
C LYS A 105 37.73 22.53 22.31
N ARG A 106 36.83 23.36 22.87
CA ARG A 106 36.98 24.81 23.10
C ARG A 106 35.64 25.36 23.56
N ILE A 107 35.46 25.52 24.87
CA ILE A 107 34.80 26.63 25.57
C ILE A 107 35.14 26.39 27.04
N SER A 108 36.25 26.98 27.47
CA SER A 108 36.63 27.12 28.86
C SER A 108 36.48 28.60 29.20
N ARG A 109 35.44 28.91 29.99
CA ARG A 109 35.11 30.20 30.66
C ARG A 109 34.80 31.41 29.76
N PRO A 110 33.59 31.99 29.82
CA PRO A 110 33.37 33.35 29.31
C PRO A 110 33.86 34.41 30.33
N PRO A 111 34.39 35.56 29.88
CA PRO A 111 34.82 36.65 30.76
C PRO A 111 33.63 37.41 31.40
N SER A 112 33.88 37.95 32.59
CA SER A 112 32.92 38.41 33.61
C SER A 112 32.33 39.82 33.41
N TRP A 113 32.04 40.26 32.19
CA TRP A 113 31.41 41.57 31.93
C TRP A 113 30.16 41.51 31.04
N LEU A 114 29.43 40.40 31.06
CA LEU A 114 28.09 40.29 30.46
C LEU A 114 27.09 39.70 31.46
N ILE A 115 26.88 40.41 32.57
CA ILE A 115 25.72 40.23 33.45
C ILE A 115 24.74 41.36 33.12
N ALA A 116 23.97 41.18 32.06
CA ALA A 116 22.71 41.89 31.91
C ALA A 116 21.66 41.12 32.72
N VAL A 117 21.28 41.69 33.86
CA VAL A 117 20.20 41.19 34.71
C VAL A 117 18.89 41.33 33.93
N PHE A 118 18.46 40.25 33.26
CA PHE A 118 17.08 40.14 32.82
C PHE A 118 16.24 39.66 34.00
N THR A 119 15.51 40.61 34.60
CA THR A 119 14.51 40.33 35.62
C THR A 119 13.42 39.43 35.02
N LYS A 120 12.94 38.50 35.85
CA LYS A 120 11.99 37.42 35.52
C LYS A 120 10.62 37.91 35.01
N SER A 121 10.37 39.21 34.97
CA SER A 121 9.09 39.83 34.62
C SER A 121 8.87 39.99 33.11
N ASP A 122 9.91 40.09 32.28
CA ASP A 122 9.74 40.40 30.84
C ASP A 122 9.66 39.21 29.89
N PHE A 123 9.97 37.99 30.36
CA PHE A 123 9.87 36.79 29.51
C PHE A 123 8.46 36.17 29.47
N SER A 124 7.53 36.66 30.30
CA SER A 124 6.19 36.07 30.43
C SER A 124 5.14 36.62 29.44
N ARG A 125 5.46 37.64 28.65
CA ARG A 125 4.48 38.31 27.76
C ARG A 125 4.72 38.21 26.25
N ARG A 126 5.86 37.68 25.78
CA ARG A 126 6.18 37.70 24.33
C ARG A 126 6.45 36.36 23.65
N TRP A 127 6.33 35.25 24.37
CA TRP A 127 6.35 33.90 23.78
C TRP A 127 5.29 33.03 24.47
N ARG A 128 4.01 33.23 24.11
CA ARG A 128 3.08 32.11 24.17
C ARG A 128 3.32 31.31 22.88
N PRO A 129 4.00 30.14 22.92
CA PRO A 129 3.97 29.27 21.76
C PRO A 129 2.50 29.03 21.47
N ASP A 130 2.08 29.31 20.23
CA ASP A 130 0.71 29.14 19.80
C ASP A 130 0.31 27.68 20.07
N LEU A 131 -0.37 27.44 21.19
CA LEU A 131 -0.73 26.10 21.67
C LEU A 131 -1.61 25.39 20.64
N SER A 132 -2.27 26.14 19.75
CA SER A 132 -3.02 25.59 18.63
C SER A 132 -2.11 24.95 17.58
N ARG A 133 -0.94 25.54 17.28
CA ARG A 133 0.07 24.98 16.36
C ARG A 133 0.79 23.77 16.97
N ALA A 134 1.10 23.80 18.27
CA ALA A 134 1.70 22.67 18.97
C ALA A 134 0.74 21.47 19.06
N ARG A 135 -0.56 21.73 19.34
CA ARG A 135 -1.63 20.72 19.29
C ARG A 135 -1.84 20.21 17.87
N GLY A 136 -1.77 21.07 16.86
CA GLY A 136 -1.84 20.70 15.44
C GLY A 136 -0.69 19.77 15.02
N ALA A 137 0.54 20.08 15.42
CA ALA A 137 1.71 19.25 15.16
C ALA A 137 1.65 17.90 15.90
N ALA A 138 1.23 17.89 17.17
CA ALA A 138 1.04 16.66 17.93
C ALA A 138 -0.07 15.77 17.33
N ARG A 139 -1.16 16.37 16.87
CA ARG A 139 -2.25 15.67 16.17
C ARG A 139 -1.78 15.10 14.83
N LEU A 140 -1.00 15.85 14.06
CA LEU A 140 -0.42 15.36 12.80
C LEU A 140 0.57 14.21 13.04
N LEU A 141 1.43 14.31 14.05
CA LEU A 141 2.34 13.22 14.43
C LEU A 141 1.59 11.98 14.92
N ALA A 142 0.51 12.14 15.68
CA ALA A 142 -0.35 11.05 16.11
C ALA A 142 -1.09 10.39 14.94
N VAL A 143 -1.58 11.17 13.98
CA VAL A 143 -2.21 10.67 12.74
C VAL A 143 -1.20 9.94 11.86
N MET A 144 0.03 10.44 11.73
CA MET A 144 1.10 9.78 10.97
C MET A 144 1.60 8.50 11.67
N ALA A 145 1.71 8.51 12.99
CA ALA A 145 2.11 7.34 13.78
C ALA A 145 1.07 6.23 13.74
N SER A 146 -0.22 6.58 13.92
CA SER A 146 -1.33 5.63 13.75
C SER A 146 -1.41 5.11 12.31
N SER A 147 -1.14 5.96 11.31
CA SER A 147 -1.16 5.55 9.91
C SER A 147 -0.09 4.52 9.57
N ARG A 148 1.10 4.65 10.17
CA ARG A 148 2.20 3.71 9.99
C ARG A 148 1.93 2.39 10.70
N GLN A 149 1.41 2.44 11.92
CA GLN A 149 1.13 1.28 12.75
C GLN A 149 0.12 0.33 12.09
N TYR A 150 -0.94 0.85 11.46
CA TYR A 150 -1.93 -0.03 10.86
C TYR A 150 -1.42 -0.70 9.56
N LEU A 151 -0.60 0.00 8.75
CA LEU A 151 0.03 -0.61 7.57
C LEU A 151 0.95 -1.76 8.00
N ASP A 152 1.63 -1.60 9.13
CA ASP A 152 2.47 -2.64 9.71
C ASP A 152 1.60 -3.83 10.20
N ALA A 153 0.44 -3.58 10.81
CA ALA A 153 -0.48 -4.64 11.23
C ALA A 153 -1.06 -5.44 10.04
N LEU A 154 -1.49 -4.74 8.97
CA LEU A 154 -1.93 -5.40 7.73
C LEU A 154 -0.78 -6.18 7.07
N THR A 155 0.46 -5.68 7.17
CA THR A 155 1.65 -6.38 6.70
C THR A 155 1.90 -7.66 7.50
N GLY A 156 1.77 -7.64 8.83
CA GLY A 156 1.85 -8.84 9.66
C GLY A 156 0.74 -9.85 9.36
N LEU A 157 -0.50 -9.39 9.19
CA LEU A 157 -1.64 -10.26 8.83
C LEU A 157 -1.42 -10.93 7.47
N ARG A 158 -0.79 -10.22 6.54
CA ARG A 158 -0.40 -10.75 5.22
C ARG A 158 0.55 -11.95 5.31
N PHE A 159 1.42 -12.00 6.33
CA PHE A 159 2.25 -13.18 6.58
C PHE A 159 1.39 -14.37 7.04
N LEU A 160 0.44 -14.16 7.94
CA LEU A 160 -0.45 -15.23 8.41
C LEU A 160 -1.25 -15.84 7.25
N ALA A 161 -1.77 -15.01 6.35
CA ALA A 161 -2.44 -15.49 5.13
C ALA A 161 -1.47 -16.28 4.20
N ALA A 162 -0.24 -15.82 4.03
CA ALA A 162 0.76 -16.56 3.24
C ALA A 162 1.13 -17.90 3.90
N ALA A 163 1.27 -17.93 5.23
CA ALA A 163 1.57 -19.14 5.99
C ALA A 163 0.40 -20.15 5.89
N HIS A 164 -0.85 -19.66 5.89
CA HIS A 164 -2.04 -20.49 5.69
C HIS A 164 -2.05 -21.16 4.30
N VAL A 165 -1.65 -20.45 3.23
CA VAL A 165 -1.45 -21.05 1.89
C VAL A 165 -0.38 -22.14 1.93
N VAL A 166 0.76 -21.90 2.60
CA VAL A 166 1.83 -22.90 2.70
C VAL A 166 1.35 -24.11 3.47
N ALA A 167 0.64 -23.92 4.59
CA ALA A 167 0.07 -25.00 5.39
C ALA A 167 -0.90 -25.86 4.58
N TYR A 168 -1.74 -25.26 3.74
CA TYR A 168 -2.61 -25.99 2.81
C TYR A 168 -1.83 -26.85 1.82
N HIS A 169 -0.79 -26.32 1.18
CA HIS A 169 -0.01 -27.12 0.24
C HIS A 169 0.77 -28.23 0.94
N VAL A 170 1.31 -27.97 2.13
CA VAL A 170 1.92 -29.02 2.96
C VAL A 170 0.89 -30.08 3.33
N TYR A 171 -0.31 -29.67 3.71
CA TYR A 171 -1.40 -30.56 4.09
C TYR A 171 -1.78 -31.49 2.92
N HIS A 172 -2.05 -30.94 1.74
CA HIS A 172 -2.52 -31.72 0.59
C HIS A 172 -1.44 -32.46 -0.20
N LEU A 173 -0.19 -32.00 -0.14
CA LEU A 173 0.91 -32.64 -0.86
C LEU A 173 1.74 -33.54 0.05
N GLY A 174 1.75 -33.28 1.36
CA GLY A 174 2.43 -34.09 2.35
C GLY A 174 1.53 -35.21 2.87
N PHE A 175 0.32 -34.88 3.32
CA PHE A 175 -0.54 -35.79 4.08
C PHE A 175 -1.70 -36.34 3.24
N THR A 176 -2.06 -37.60 3.45
CA THR A 176 -3.19 -38.28 2.79
C THR A 176 -4.55 -37.98 3.46
N GLY A 177 -4.66 -36.85 4.15
CA GLY A 177 -5.90 -36.40 4.80
C GLY A 177 -6.17 -36.95 6.19
N THR A 178 -5.72 -38.17 6.51
CA THR A 178 -6.00 -38.90 7.77
C THR A 178 -5.05 -38.58 8.94
N GLU A 179 -3.97 -37.85 8.68
CA GLU A 179 -2.90 -37.57 9.66
C GLU A 179 -2.96 -36.15 10.24
N ALA A 180 -4.01 -35.38 9.93
CA ALA A 180 -4.18 -34.04 10.48
C ALA A 180 -4.41 -34.10 12.00
N PRO A 181 -3.89 -33.15 12.80
CA PRO A 181 -4.32 -32.98 14.17
C PRO A 181 -5.85 -32.83 14.25
N PRO A 182 -6.55 -33.57 15.14
CA PRO A 182 -7.99 -33.48 15.27
C PRO A 182 -8.47 -32.05 15.48
N GLY A 183 -9.52 -31.65 14.76
CA GLY A 183 -10.12 -30.30 14.86
C GLY A 183 -9.45 -29.20 14.02
N LEU A 184 -8.28 -29.45 13.42
CA LEU A 184 -7.61 -28.47 12.54
C LEU A 184 -7.80 -28.73 11.04
N HIS A 185 -8.48 -29.82 10.67
CA HIS A 185 -8.69 -30.22 9.28
C HIS A 185 -9.26 -29.08 8.42
N GLY A 186 -10.40 -28.50 8.80
CA GLY A 186 -11.02 -27.40 8.03
C GLY A 186 -10.11 -26.18 7.89
N LEU A 187 -9.32 -25.86 8.92
CA LEU A 187 -8.36 -24.77 8.85
C LEU A 187 -7.25 -25.07 7.82
N LEU A 188 -6.69 -26.28 7.82
CA LEU A 188 -5.64 -26.66 6.87
C LEU A 188 -6.16 -26.83 5.45
N ASP A 189 -7.36 -27.39 5.29
CA ASP A 189 -8.04 -27.64 4.02
C ASP A 189 -8.52 -26.35 3.33
N SER A 190 -8.69 -25.26 4.09
CA SER A 190 -9.18 -23.98 3.55
C SER A 190 -8.11 -22.96 3.18
N GLY A 191 -6.83 -23.32 3.06
CA GLY A 191 -5.77 -22.34 2.72
C GLY A 191 -5.95 -21.63 1.38
N TYR A 192 -6.74 -22.19 0.46
CA TYR A 192 -7.15 -21.50 -0.78
C TYR A 192 -7.94 -20.20 -0.51
N VAL A 193 -8.64 -20.09 0.63
CA VAL A 193 -9.39 -18.88 1.04
C VAL A 193 -8.47 -17.67 1.19
N SER A 194 -7.22 -17.90 1.59
CA SER A 194 -6.23 -16.82 1.73
C SER A 194 -5.96 -16.09 0.40
N ILE A 195 -6.23 -16.71 -0.76
CA ILE A 195 -6.09 -16.03 -2.05
C ILE A 195 -7.13 -14.91 -2.21
N GLY A 196 -8.40 -15.17 -1.85
CA GLY A 196 -9.45 -14.14 -1.83
C GLY A 196 -9.12 -13.00 -0.87
N PHE A 197 -8.56 -13.35 0.31
CA PHE A 197 -8.02 -12.36 1.25
C PHE A 197 -6.97 -11.45 0.58
N PHE A 198 -6.02 -12.00 -0.20
CA PHE A 198 -5.02 -11.20 -0.91
C PHE A 198 -5.61 -10.31 -2.01
N PHE A 199 -6.69 -10.74 -2.68
CA PHE A 199 -7.37 -9.94 -3.69
C PHE A 199 -8.08 -8.74 -3.07
N VAL A 200 -8.86 -8.94 -2.00
CA VAL A 200 -9.48 -7.85 -1.25
C VAL A 200 -8.41 -6.92 -0.65
N LEU A 201 -7.35 -7.47 -0.07
CA LEU A 201 -6.24 -6.68 0.50
C LEU A 201 -5.53 -5.85 -0.56
N SER A 202 -5.36 -6.39 -1.77
CA SER A 202 -4.75 -5.67 -2.89
C SER A 202 -5.59 -4.46 -3.29
N GLY A 203 -6.91 -4.61 -3.36
CA GLY A 203 -7.84 -3.51 -3.60
C GLY A 203 -7.78 -2.47 -2.49
N PHE A 204 -7.78 -2.93 -1.23
CA PHE A 204 -7.72 -2.07 -0.06
C PHE A 204 -6.45 -1.22 -0.02
N LEU A 205 -5.27 -1.84 -0.15
CA LEU A 205 -4.00 -1.12 -0.09
C LEU A 205 -3.80 -0.17 -1.27
N LEU A 206 -4.20 -0.56 -2.49
CA LEU A 206 -4.14 0.34 -3.64
C LEU A 206 -5.11 1.50 -3.49
N GLY A 207 -6.33 1.22 -3.05
CA GLY A 207 -7.34 2.23 -2.78
C GLY A 207 -6.86 3.24 -1.74
N TYR A 208 -6.36 2.76 -0.61
CA TYR A 208 -5.86 3.59 0.48
C TYR A 208 -4.75 4.55 0.02
N HIS A 209 -3.79 4.08 -0.79
CA HIS A 209 -2.66 4.90 -1.21
C HIS A 209 -2.94 5.86 -2.38
N HIS A 210 -3.96 5.58 -3.19
CA HIS A 210 -4.14 6.26 -4.47
C HIS A 210 -5.52 6.86 -4.71
N LEU A 211 -6.56 6.59 -3.90
CA LEU A 211 -7.88 7.20 -4.14
C LEU A 211 -7.90 8.72 -3.94
N GLU A 212 -7.12 9.26 -3.01
CA GLU A 212 -7.01 10.72 -2.82
C GLU A 212 -6.20 11.41 -3.92
N ARG A 213 -5.28 10.66 -4.54
CA ARG A 213 -4.39 11.15 -5.62
C ARG A 213 -4.28 10.08 -6.72
N PRO A 214 -5.35 9.89 -7.50
CA PRO A 214 -5.40 8.82 -8.47
C PRO A 214 -4.40 9.05 -9.62
N PRO A 215 -3.86 7.97 -10.22
CA PRO A 215 -2.97 8.07 -11.36
C PRO A 215 -3.76 8.41 -12.63
N ASP A 216 -4.09 9.68 -12.81
CA ASP A 216 -5.00 10.12 -13.88
C ASP A 216 -4.30 10.43 -15.19
N SER A 217 -3.03 10.81 -15.16
CA SER A 217 -2.23 11.11 -16.35
C SER A 217 -1.45 9.90 -16.85
N TYR A 218 -1.12 9.85 -18.14
CA TYR A 218 -0.27 8.79 -18.70
C TYR A 218 1.04 8.58 -17.91
N GLU A 219 1.71 9.67 -17.54
CA GLU A 219 2.98 9.60 -16.80
C GLU A 219 2.86 9.06 -15.36
N THR A 220 1.72 9.32 -14.71
CA THR A 220 1.42 8.80 -13.37
C THR A 220 0.96 7.34 -13.43
N ARG A 221 0.17 6.95 -14.43
CA ARG A 221 -0.19 5.55 -14.70
C ARG A 221 1.04 4.70 -15.00
N LYS A 222 1.89 5.15 -15.92
CA LYS A 222 3.16 4.49 -16.22
C LYS A 222 4.05 4.38 -14.97
N ALA A 223 4.04 5.39 -14.10
CA ALA A 223 4.78 5.36 -12.84
C ALA A 223 4.28 4.28 -11.89
N PHE A 224 2.96 4.22 -11.77
CA PHE A 224 2.27 3.24 -10.98
C PHE A 224 2.60 1.81 -11.46
N TRP A 225 2.39 1.52 -12.76
CA TRP A 225 2.63 0.18 -13.31
C TRP A 225 4.09 -0.26 -13.18
N VAL A 226 5.06 0.61 -13.48
CA VAL A 226 6.49 0.29 -13.32
C VAL A 226 6.82 0.02 -11.85
N ALA A 227 6.29 0.80 -10.92
CA ALA A 227 6.53 0.59 -9.49
C ALA A 227 5.94 -0.75 -8.99
N ARG A 228 4.80 -1.18 -9.55
CA ARG A 228 4.17 -2.48 -9.25
C ARG A 228 4.95 -3.64 -9.87
N PHE A 229 5.34 -3.52 -11.14
CA PHE A 229 6.19 -4.51 -11.82
C PHE A 229 7.49 -4.72 -11.06
N ALA A 230 8.19 -3.64 -10.70
CA ALA A 230 9.44 -3.68 -9.94
C ALA A 230 9.30 -4.31 -8.55
N ARG A 231 8.08 -4.29 -7.97
CA ARG A 231 7.80 -4.90 -6.67
C ARG A 231 7.62 -6.41 -6.79
N ILE A 232 7.00 -6.91 -7.87
CA ILE A 232 6.47 -8.29 -7.91
C ILE A 232 7.28 -9.18 -8.86
N TYR A 233 7.57 -8.69 -10.07
CA TYR A 233 8.14 -9.50 -11.15
C TYR A 233 9.51 -10.12 -10.87
N PRO A 234 10.48 -9.45 -10.19
CA PRO A 234 11.79 -10.04 -9.96
C PRO A 234 11.75 -11.38 -9.21
N VAL A 235 10.88 -11.49 -8.20
CA VAL A 235 10.73 -12.72 -7.41
C VAL A 235 9.88 -13.75 -8.15
N TYR A 236 8.91 -13.29 -8.95
CA TYR A 236 8.15 -14.16 -9.84
C TYR A 236 9.07 -14.85 -10.86
N ALA A 237 9.94 -14.09 -11.53
CA ALA A 237 10.93 -14.63 -12.45
C ALA A 237 11.89 -15.62 -11.76
N LEU A 238 12.33 -15.32 -10.52
CA LEU A 238 13.12 -16.27 -9.74
C LEU A 238 12.36 -17.58 -9.50
N GLY A 239 11.08 -17.51 -9.14
CA GLY A 239 10.22 -18.69 -8.98
C GLY A 239 10.12 -19.51 -10.26
N LEU A 240 9.92 -18.87 -11.42
CA LEU A 240 9.88 -19.55 -12.71
C LEU A 240 11.21 -20.23 -13.06
N VAL A 241 12.34 -19.57 -12.79
CA VAL A 241 13.68 -20.14 -13.02
C VAL A 241 13.92 -21.36 -12.14
N LEU A 242 13.51 -21.31 -10.87
CA LEU A 242 13.67 -22.44 -9.95
C LEU A 242 12.77 -23.62 -10.34
N ASP A 243 11.58 -23.36 -10.88
CA ASP A 243 10.65 -24.41 -11.33
C ASP A 243 10.92 -24.90 -12.76
N ALA A 244 11.74 -24.17 -13.54
CA ALA A 244 12.00 -24.45 -14.95
C ALA A 244 12.49 -25.89 -15.23
N PRO A 245 13.40 -26.50 -14.45
CA PRO A 245 13.83 -27.87 -14.72
C PRO A 245 12.69 -28.88 -14.65
N SER A 246 11.85 -28.79 -13.61
CA SER A 246 10.67 -29.65 -13.42
C SER A 246 9.65 -29.42 -14.54
N TYR A 247 9.42 -28.15 -14.89
CA TYR A 247 8.50 -27.77 -15.95
C TYR A 247 8.94 -28.24 -17.34
N LEU A 248 10.21 -28.03 -17.72
CA LEU A 248 10.72 -28.44 -19.03
C LEU A 248 10.72 -29.96 -19.18
N LYS A 249 10.99 -30.70 -18.09
CA LYS A 249 10.79 -32.15 -18.06
C LYS A 249 9.31 -32.50 -18.29
N GLY A 250 8.38 -31.85 -17.57
CA GLY A 250 6.95 -32.06 -17.76
C GLY A 250 6.46 -31.74 -19.18
N LEU A 251 6.95 -30.66 -19.79
CA LEU A 251 6.69 -30.30 -21.18
C LEU A 251 7.17 -31.40 -22.13
N ARG A 252 8.41 -31.86 -21.97
CA ARG A 252 8.97 -32.97 -22.78
C ARG A 252 8.12 -34.23 -22.63
N ASP A 253 7.80 -34.61 -21.40
CA ASP A 253 7.01 -35.81 -21.11
C ASP A 253 5.60 -35.68 -21.73
N ALA A 254 4.98 -34.50 -21.67
CA ALA A 254 3.68 -34.23 -22.29
C ALA A 254 3.71 -34.44 -23.82
N TRP A 255 4.72 -33.90 -24.52
CA TRP A 255 4.89 -34.11 -25.97
C TRP A 255 5.05 -35.58 -26.35
N THR A 256 5.66 -36.40 -25.48
CA THR A 256 5.85 -37.83 -25.75
C THR A 256 4.58 -38.66 -25.56
N VAL A 257 3.66 -38.20 -24.69
CA VAL A 257 2.41 -38.91 -24.40
C VAL A 257 1.31 -38.51 -25.37
N ASP A 258 1.11 -37.20 -25.57
CA ASP A 258 0.06 -36.63 -26.39
C ASP A 258 0.45 -35.22 -26.88
N PRO A 259 0.55 -34.99 -28.21
CA PRO A 259 0.84 -33.67 -28.76
C PRO A 259 -0.08 -32.56 -28.25
N TRP A 260 -1.35 -32.85 -27.97
CA TRP A 260 -2.30 -31.85 -27.47
C TRP A 260 -1.90 -31.34 -26.09
N ARG A 261 -1.57 -32.23 -25.16
CA ARG A 261 -1.02 -31.86 -23.84
C ARG A 261 0.31 -31.11 -23.97
N GLY A 262 1.14 -31.52 -24.94
CA GLY A 262 2.36 -30.79 -25.29
C GLY A 262 2.08 -29.33 -25.67
N MET A 263 1.03 -29.08 -26.45
CA MET A 263 0.59 -27.73 -26.83
C MET A 263 0.08 -26.91 -25.64
N GLU A 264 -0.68 -27.50 -24.72
CA GLU A 264 -1.16 -26.81 -23.50
C GLU A 264 0.02 -26.30 -22.65
N HIS A 265 1.06 -27.11 -22.48
CA HIS A 265 2.28 -26.68 -21.81
C HIS A 265 3.08 -25.68 -22.67
N ALA A 266 3.16 -25.85 -23.99
CA ALA A 266 3.83 -24.89 -24.86
C ALA A 266 3.17 -23.49 -24.81
N GLU A 267 1.84 -23.42 -24.68
CA GLU A 267 1.13 -22.17 -24.47
C GLU A 267 1.54 -21.50 -23.14
N ALA A 268 1.63 -22.28 -22.07
CA ALA A 268 2.06 -21.79 -20.76
C ALA A 268 3.49 -21.24 -20.76
N LEU A 269 4.38 -21.72 -21.65
CA LEU A 269 5.74 -21.20 -21.84
C LEU A 269 5.72 -19.72 -22.27
N VAL A 270 4.68 -19.31 -23.00
CA VAL A 270 4.50 -17.93 -23.49
C VAL A 270 3.65 -17.11 -22.52
N LEU A 271 2.51 -17.64 -22.09
CA LEU A 271 1.56 -16.88 -21.26
C LEU A 271 2.10 -16.61 -19.85
N THR A 272 2.85 -17.55 -19.26
CA THR A 272 3.31 -17.44 -17.87
C THR A 272 4.32 -16.29 -17.67
N PRO A 273 5.38 -16.14 -18.49
CA PRO A 273 6.27 -14.98 -18.38
C PRO A 273 5.57 -13.64 -18.63
N LEU A 274 4.51 -13.64 -19.44
CA LEU A 274 3.71 -12.45 -19.75
C LEU A 274 2.65 -12.12 -18.69
N LEU A 275 2.51 -12.95 -17.65
CA LEU A 275 1.48 -12.83 -16.61
C LEU A 275 0.05 -12.98 -17.19
N LEU A 276 -0.12 -13.85 -18.18
CA LEU A 276 -1.38 -14.11 -18.87
C LEU A 276 -1.93 -15.54 -18.66
N GLN A 277 -1.22 -16.39 -17.93
CA GLN A 277 -1.61 -17.80 -17.75
C GLN A 277 -2.98 -18.00 -17.09
N SER A 278 -3.47 -17.01 -16.35
CA SER A 278 -4.79 -17.09 -15.69
C SER A 278 -5.97 -16.85 -16.64
N TRP A 279 -5.75 -16.40 -17.88
CA TRP A 279 -6.81 -16.18 -18.86
C TRP A 279 -7.30 -17.47 -19.52
N THR A 280 -6.48 -18.52 -19.48
CA THR A 280 -6.73 -19.82 -20.08
C THR A 280 -6.77 -20.89 -18.98
N PRO A 281 -7.83 -21.72 -18.89
CA PRO A 281 -8.03 -22.63 -17.76
C PRO A 281 -6.88 -23.60 -17.48
N TRP A 282 -6.29 -24.20 -18.51
CA TRP A 282 -5.25 -25.24 -18.39
C TRP A 282 -3.84 -24.70 -18.12
N THR A 283 -3.53 -23.44 -18.45
CA THR A 283 -2.15 -22.92 -18.27
C THR A 283 -1.89 -22.31 -16.89
N ALA A 284 -2.95 -21.99 -16.12
CA ALA A 284 -2.85 -21.23 -14.88
C ALA A 284 -1.82 -21.79 -13.87
N MET A 285 -1.76 -23.11 -13.74
CA MET A 285 -0.84 -23.80 -12.81
C MET A 285 0.29 -24.55 -13.52
N ALA A 286 0.39 -24.45 -14.86
CA ALA A 286 1.20 -25.37 -15.65
C ALA A 286 2.71 -25.26 -15.39
N TRP A 287 3.25 -24.03 -15.23
CA TRP A 287 4.67 -23.82 -14.93
C TRP A 287 4.92 -23.66 -13.43
N ASN A 288 4.25 -22.72 -12.78
CA ASN A 288 4.36 -22.51 -11.34
C ASN A 288 2.96 -22.51 -10.72
N GLY A 289 2.66 -23.53 -9.91
CA GLY A 289 1.33 -23.76 -9.34
C GLY A 289 0.82 -22.63 -8.44
N SER A 290 1.71 -21.82 -7.85
CA SER A 290 1.33 -20.64 -7.06
C SER A 290 1.44 -19.32 -7.84
N GLY A 291 1.80 -19.35 -9.13
CA GLY A 291 2.03 -18.15 -9.93
C GLY A 291 0.75 -17.42 -10.38
N TRP A 292 -0.37 -18.13 -10.54
CA TRP A 292 -1.59 -17.60 -11.15
C TRP A 292 -2.19 -16.36 -10.44
N PRO A 293 -2.14 -16.16 -9.10
CA PRO A 293 -2.67 -14.95 -8.49
C PRO A 293 -1.84 -13.71 -8.83
N VAL A 294 -0.59 -13.89 -9.27
CA VAL A 294 0.25 -12.79 -9.75
C VAL A 294 -0.24 -12.28 -11.11
N ALA A 295 -0.66 -13.18 -12.00
CA ALA A 295 -1.30 -12.80 -13.27
C ALA A 295 -2.63 -12.08 -13.06
N VAL A 296 -3.47 -12.58 -12.14
CA VAL A 296 -4.69 -11.86 -11.72
C VAL A 296 -4.34 -10.49 -11.12
N GLY A 297 -3.32 -10.43 -10.27
CA GLY A 297 -2.82 -9.19 -9.68
C GLY A 297 -2.26 -8.19 -10.71
N ALA A 298 -1.69 -8.67 -11.82
CA ALA A 298 -1.25 -7.84 -12.93
C ALA A 298 -2.43 -7.18 -13.63
N PHE A 299 -3.50 -7.94 -13.90
CA PHE A 299 -4.76 -7.40 -14.41
C PHE A 299 -5.37 -6.37 -13.46
N PHE A 300 -5.40 -6.63 -12.14
CA PHE A 300 -5.86 -5.67 -11.16
C PHE A 300 -5.04 -4.37 -11.17
N CYS A 301 -3.72 -4.48 -11.29
CA CYS A 301 -2.85 -3.31 -11.42
C CYS A 301 -3.10 -2.56 -12.74
N ALA A 302 -3.42 -3.25 -13.84
CA ALA A 302 -3.78 -2.62 -15.11
C ALA A 302 -5.13 -1.89 -15.01
N ALA A 303 -6.15 -2.50 -14.40
CA ALA A 303 -7.49 -1.96 -14.25
C ALA A 303 -7.57 -0.80 -13.22
N PHE A 304 -6.75 -0.85 -12.16
CA PHE A 304 -6.88 0.04 -11.01
C PHE A 304 -6.92 1.54 -11.34
N PRO A 305 -6.02 2.12 -12.17
CA PRO A 305 -6.08 3.54 -12.51
C PRO A 305 -7.42 4.01 -13.09
N PHE A 306 -8.09 3.14 -13.84
CA PHE A 306 -9.38 3.45 -14.48
C PHE A 306 -10.55 3.34 -13.50
N LEU A 307 -10.42 2.47 -12.50
CA LEU A 307 -11.39 2.30 -11.42
C LEU A 307 -11.25 3.38 -10.34
N ALA A 308 -10.02 3.76 -10.00
CA ALA A 308 -9.69 4.64 -8.88
C ALA A 308 -10.43 5.99 -8.93
N GLY A 309 -10.45 6.64 -10.11
CA GLY A 309 -11.12 7.93 -10.29
C GLY A 309 -12.63 7.85 -10.03
N ARG A 310 -13.32 6.82 -10.52
CA ARG A 310 -14.79 6.68 -10.35
C ARG A 310 -15.16 6.23 -8.94
N LEU A 311 -14.47 5.22 -8.43
CA LEU A 311 -14.76 4.65 -7.11
C LEU A 311 -14.35 5.59 -5.97
N GLY A 312 -13.33 6.43 -6.19
CA GLY A 312 -12.88 7.44 -5.24
C GLY A 312 -13.88 8.59 -5.03
N LEU A 313 -14.81 8.80 -5.97
CA LEU A 313 -15.82 9.85 -5.90
C LEU A 313 -17.11 9.41 -5.19
N LEU A 314 -17.25 8.12 -4.89
CA LEU A 314 -18.47 7.61 -4.26
C LEU A 314 -18.63 8.19 -2.85
N GLY A 315 -19.84 8.70 -2.58
CA GLY A 315 -20.30 9.07 -1.24
C GLY A 315 -20.85 7.87 -0.46
N PRO A 316 -21.21 8.03 0.83
CA PRO A 316 -21.54 6.91 1.72
C PRO A 316 -22.70 6.01 1.25
N LYS A 317 -23.78 6.60 0.70
CA LYS A 317 -24.93 5.84 0.20
C LYS A 317 -24.57 5.01 -1.05
N ALA A 318 -23.97 5.66 -2.05
CA ALA A 318 -23.53 5.01 -3.28
C ALA A 318 -22.46 3.95 -3.03
N LEU A 319 -21.60 4.16 -2.03
CA LEU A 319 -20.60 3.19 -1.59
C LEU A 319 -21.23 1.88 -1.10
N GLY A 320 -22.29 1.97 -0.27
CA GLY A 320 -23.00 0.79 0.22
C GLY A 320 -23.63 -0.02 -0.91
N VAL A 321 -24.28 0.67 -1.87
CA VAL A 321 -24.86 0.03 -3.06
C VAL A 321 -23.76 -0.62 -3.91
N ALA A 322 -22.67 0.11 -4.19
CA ALA A 322 -21.55 -0.42 -4.97
C ALA A 322 -20.91 -1.66 -4.30
N ALA A 323 -20.82 -1.69 -2.97
CA ALA A 323 -20.31 -2.83 -2.24
C ALA A 323 -21.26 -4.03 -2.32
N ALA A 324 -22.57 -3.81 -2.18
CA ALA A 324 -23.57 -4.86 -2.35
C ALA A 324 -23.55 -5.43 -3.78
N VAL A 325 -23.44 -4.58 -4.80
CA VAL A 325 -23.33 -4.99 -6.21
C VAL A 325 -22.04 -5.77 -6.46
N ALA A 326 -20.90 -5.31 -5.95
CA ALA A 326 -19.64 -6.01 -6.10
C ALA A 326 -19.65 -7.38 -5.40
N TYR A 327 -20.25 -7.49 -4.23
CA TYR A 327 -20.42 -8.77 -3.54
C TYR A 327 -21.36 -9.70 -4.31
N ALA A 328 -22.53 -9.21 -4.74
CA ALA A 328 -23.44 -9.98 -5.57
C ALA A 328 -22.73 -10.48 -6.84
N ALA A 329 -21.97 -9.62 -7.52
CA ALA A 329 -21.19 -9.99 -8.71
C ALA A 329 -20.14 -11.07 -8.43
N SER A 330 -19.49 -11.10 -7.25
CA SER A 330 -18.61 -12.22 -6.89
C SER A 330 -19.36 -13.55 -6.71
N MET A 331 -20.63 -13.51 -6.30
CA MET A 331 -21.43 -14.71 -6.04
C MET A 331 -22.12 -15.26 -7.29
N VAL A 332 -22.33 -14.45 -8.33
CA VAL A 332 -23.05 -14.87 -9.54
C VAL A 332 -22.40 -16.08 -10.21
N LEU A 333 -21.11 -16.01 -10.56
CA LEU A 333 -20.43 -17.09 -11.27
C LEU A 333 -20.33 -18.41 -10.47
N PRO A 334 -19.91 -18.42 -9.19
CA PRO A 334 -19.87 -19.66 -8.44
C PRO A 334 -21.28 -20.25 -8.17
N ALA A 335 -22.31 -19.42 -7.98
CA ALA A 335 -23.68 -19.89 -7.86
C ALA A 335 -24.18 -20.52 -9.18
N LEU A 336 -23.91 -19.86 -10.32
CA LEU A 336 -24.25 -20.41 -11.64
C LEU A 336 -23.52 -21.72 -11.91
N TYR A 337 -22.25 -21.84 -11.53
CA TYR A 337 -21.50 -23.08 -11.65
C TYR A 337 -22.15 -24.22 -10.87
N MET A 338 -22.58 -23.97 -9.63
CA MET A 338 -23.22 -24.98 -8.80
C MET A 338 -24.59 -25.43 -9.33
N VAL A 339 -25.36 -24.51 -9.93
CA VAL A 339 -26.70 -24.83 -10.48
C VAL A 339 -26.59 -25.53 -11.83
N ALA A 340 -25.70 -25.07 -12.70
CA ALA A 340 -25.55 -25.64 -14.04
C ALA A 340 -24.70 -26.92 -14.07
N ASP A 341 -23.84 -27.11 -13.07
CA ASP A 341 -22.87 -28.22 -12.95
C ASP A 341 -22.21 -28.62 -14.29
N PRO A 342 -21.55 -27.67 -14.98
CA PRO A 342 -21.10 -27.88 -16.36
C PRO A 342 -19.93 -28.86 -16.47
N ASP A 343 -19.25 -29.17 -15.35
CA ASP A 343 -18.21 -30.21 -15.29
C ASP A 343 -18.76 -31.53 -14.73
N HIS A 344 -20.08 -31.65 -14.53
CA HIS A 344 -20.77 -32.84 -14.02
C HIS A 344 -20.16 -33.38 -12.72
N THR A 345 -19.91 -32.48 -11.77
CA THR A 345 -19.33 -32.82 -10.46
C THR A 345 -20.31 -33.55 -9.54
N GLY A 346 -21.60 -33.62 -9.88
CA GLY A 346 -22.60 -34.34 -9.08
C GLY A 346 -22.82 -33.70 -7.71
N GLY A 347 -22.59 -32.39 -7.60
CA GLY A 347 -22.69 -31.64 -6.34
C GLY A 347 -21.47 -31.75 -5.42
N THR A 348 -20.42 -32.49 -5.80
CA THR A 348 -19.18 -32.64 -5.00
C THR A 348 -18.04 -31.77 -5.53
N ALA A 349 -18.36 -30.54 -5.96
CA ALA A 349 -17.37 -29.57 -6.41
C ALA A 349 -16.35 -29.26 -5.30
N SER A 350 -15.07 -29.38 -5.60
CA SER A 350 -13.95 -29.27 -4.66
C SER A 350 -12.70 -28.65 -5.30
N ALA A 351 -11.68 -28.39 -4.49
CA ALA A 351 -10.39 -27.87 -4.95
C ALA A 351 -9.63 -28.82 -5.90
N TYR A 352 -10.01 -30.10 -5.94
CA TYR A 352 -9.36 -31.12 -6.78
C TYR A 352 -9.99 -31.28 -8.15
N ASN A 353 -11.19 -30.71 -8.36
CA ASN A 353 -11.82 -30.75 -9.67
C ASN A 353 -11.01 -29.88 -10.66
N SER A 354 -10.64 -30.51 -11.78
CA SER A 354 -9.83 -29.94 -12.86
C SER A 354 -10.63 -29.75 -14.15
N GLY A 355 -11.97 -29.74 -14.07
CA GLY A 355 -12.83 -29.45 -15.20
C GLY A 355 -12.59 -28.03 -15.74
N PRO A 356 -12.75 -27.79 -17.05
CA PRO A 356 -12.43 -26.51 -17.69
C PRO A 356 -13.20 -25.34 -17.08
N TRP A 357 -14.47 -25.54 -16.69
CA TRP A 357 -15.29 -24.49 -16.10
C TRP A 357 -14.88 -24.20 -14.65
N MET A 358 -14.53 -25.23 -13.88
CA MET A 358 -13.96 -25.07 -12.55
C MET A 358 -12.64 -24.29 -12.61
N LEU A 359 -11.73 -24.67 -13.51
CA LEU A 359 -10.45 -23.97 -13.69
C LEU A 359 -10.66 -22.51 -14.12
N ALA A 360 -11.62 -22.25 -15.02
CA ALA A 360 -11.99 -20.90 -15.42
C ALA A 360 -12.53 -20.08 -14.24
N LEU A 361 -13.47 -20.62 -13.47
CA LEU A 361 -14.04 -19.97 -12.27
C LEU A 361 -12.94 -19.66 -11.23
N ARG A 362 -12.00 -20.59 -11.05
CA ARG A 362 -10.98 -20.49 -10.03
C ARG A 362 -9.93 -19.43 -10.35
N PHE A 363 -9.47 -19.38 -11.60
CA PHE A 363 -8.27 -18.65 -11.98
C PHE A 363 -8.52 -17.40 -12.82
N ASN A 364 -9.65 -17.29 -13.51
CA ASN A 364 -9.89 -16.20 -14.44
C ASN A 364 -9.91 -14.82 -13.74
N PRO A 365 -9.15 -13.82 -14.21
CA PRO A 365 -9.10 -12.50 -13.58
C PRO A 365 -10.45 -11.79 -13.48
N LEU A 366 -11.37 -12.01 -14.42
CA LEU A 366 -12.71 -11.40 -14.40
C LEU A 366 -13.58 -11.96 -13.27
N ALA A 367 -13.48 -13.27 -13.02
CA ALA A 367 -14.20 -13.90 -11.90
C ALA A 367 -13.73 -13.37 -10.54
N ARG A 368 -12.51 -12.83 -10.46
CA ARG A 368 -11.89 -12.31 -9.23
C ARG A 368 -11.97 -10.80 -9.07
N LEU A 369 -12.30 -10.09 -10.15
CA LEU A 369 -12.38 -8.64 -10.16
C LEU A 369 -13.33 -8.06 -9.10
N PRO A 370 -14.51 -8.65 -8.81
CA PRO A 370 -15.41 -8.07 -7.81
C PRO A 370 -14.83 -8.09 -6.38
N GLU A 371 -14.04 -9.12 -6.02
CA GLU A 371 -13.33 -9.18 -4.73
C GLU A 371 -12.31 -8.03 -4.60
N PHE A 372 -11.58 -7.75 -5.68
CA PHE A 372 -10.66 -6.61 -5.73
C PHE A 372 -11.39 -5.26 -5.61
N ILE A 373 -12.52 -5.10 -6.30
CA ILE A 373 -13.36 -3.89 -6.23
C ILE A 373 -13.88 -3.70 -4.80
N LEU A 374 -14.37 -4.76 -4.14
CA LEU A 374 -14.77 -4.72 -2.73
C LEU A 374 -13.65 -4.19 -1.83
N GLY A 375 -12.40 -4.59 -2.08
CA GLY A 375 -11.23 -4.03 -1.43
C GLY A 375 -11.07 -2.52 -1.62
N ILE A 376 -11.21 -2.02 -2.86
CA ILE A 376 -11.14 -0.58 -3.16
C ILE A 376 -12.25 0.19 -2.42
N LEU A 377 -13.47 -0.35 -2.44
CA LEU A 377 -14.63 0.24 -1.77
C LEU A 377 -14.44 0.25 -0.25
N ALA A 378 -13.87 -0.81 0.33
CA ALA A 378 -13.52 -0.85 1.74
C ALA A 378 -12.49 0.24 2.10
N ALA A 379 -11.49 0.46 1.25
CA ALA A 379 -10.53 1.55 1.41
C ALA A 379 -11.22 2.92 1.36
N ARG A 380 -12.14 3.13 0.41
CA ARG A 380 -12.93 4.36 0.31
C ARG A 380 -13.78 4.58 1.57
N GLY A 381 -14.43 3.51 2.06
CA GLY A 381 -15.22 3.54 3.28
C GLY A 381 -14.39 3.89 4.52
N PHE A 382 -13.17 3.37 4.60
CA PHE A 382 -12.21 3.72 5.64
C PHE A 382 -11.79 5.20 5.56
N LEU A 383 -11.43 5.70 4.37
CA LEU A 383 -11.04 7.10 4.17
C LEU A 383 -12.17 8.09 4.50
N LEU A 384 -13.43 7.72 4.25
CA LEU A 384 -14.61 8.51 4.62
C LEU A 384 -14.91 8.50 6.13
N ARG A 385 -14.35 7.54 6.88
CA ARG A 385 -14.60 7.32 8.31
C ARG A 385 -13.32 7.36 9.14
N ALA A 386 -12.29 8.08 8.69
CA ALA A 386 -10.96 8.06 9.30
C ALA A 386 -10.94 8.46 10.80
N ASP A 387 -11.97 9.16 11.28
CA ASP A 387 -12.12 9.58 12.68
C ASP A 387 -12.98 8.62 13.55
N ALA A 388 -13.44 7.48 13.00
CA ALA A 388 -14.31 6.56 13.75
C ALA A 388 -13.54 5.82 14.86
N PRO A 389 -14.12 5.67 16.07
CA PRO A 389 -13.47 5.00 17.18
C PRO A 389 -13.25 3.51 16.88
N THR A 390 -12.22 2.94 17.50
CA THR A 390 -11.89 1.53 17.39
C THR A 390 -12.90 0.67 18.15
N HIS A 391 -13.39 -0.40 17.53
CA HIS A 391 -14.31 -1.34 18.16
C HIS A 391 -13.62 -2.70 18.37
N PRO A 392 -12.91 -2.92 19.50
CA PRO A 392 -12.18 -4.17 19.75
C PRO A 392 -13.10 -5.40 19.79
N VAL A 393 -14.33 -5.23 20.29
CA VAL A 393 -15.36 -6.28 20.27
C VAL A 393 -15.74 -6.63 18.83
N ALA A 394 -15.97 -5.65 17.96
CA ALA A 394 -16.28 -5.91 16.57
C ALA A 394 -15.11 -6.62 15.86
N LEU A 395 -13.87 -6.24 16.15
CA LEU A 395 -12.69 -6.92 15.62
C LEU A 395 -12.62 -8.39 16.09
N ALA A 396 -12.90 -8.65 17.37
CA ALA A 396 -12.94 -10.00 17.92
C ALA A 396 -14.07 -10.84 17.30
N VAL A 397 -15.26 -10.27 17.13
CA VAL A 397 -16.41 -10.93 16.50
C VAL A 397 -16.09 -11.28 15.04
N VAL A 398 -15.59 -10.32 14.26
CA VAL A 398 -15.25 -10.54 12.84
C VAL A 398 -14.11 -11.54 12.70
N GLY A 399 -13.09 -11.47 13.57
CA GLY A 399 -12.01 -12.46 13.61
C GLY A 399 -12.50 -13.86 14.01
N GLY A 400 -13.40 -13.95 14.98
CA GLY A 400 -14.02 -15.20 15.42
C GLY A 400 -14.89 -15.82 14.32
N LEU A 401 -15.70 -15.02 13.62
CA LEU A 401 -16.49 -15.46 12.47
C LEU A 401 -15.59 -15.99 11.34
N LEU A 402 -14.46 -15.31 11.06
CA LEU A 402 -13.49 -15.80 10.09
C LEU A 402 -12.93 -17.16 10.50
N ILE A 403 -12.45 -17.30 11.74
CA ILE A 403 -11.90 -18.57 12.24
C ILE A 403 -12.95 -19.68 12.21
N ALA A 404 -14.19 -19.39 12.63
CA ALA A 404 -15.30 -20.34 12.58
C ALA A 404 -15.61 -20.79 11.14
N ALA A 405 -15.62 -19.87 10.18
CA ALA A 405 -15.82 -20.20 8.77
C ALA A 405 -14.67 -21.06 8.18
N LEU A 406 -13.43 -20.82 8.61
CA LEU A 406 -12.28 -21.65 8.20
C LEU A 406 -12.36 -23.06 8.78
N LEU A 407 -12.67 -23.18 10.08
CA LEU A 407 -12.84 -24.49 10.73
C LEU A 407 -14.03 -25.26 10.17
N GLY A 408 -15.12 -24.57 9.85
CA GLY A 408 -16.33 -25.12 9.24
C GLY A 408 -16.27 -25.25 7.72
N SER A 409 -15.11 -25.00 7.08
CA SER A 409 -14.98 -25.02 5.62
C SER A 409 -15.44 -26.31 4.93
N PRO A 410 -15.33 -27.53 5.52
CA PRO A 410 -15.83 -28.74 4.88
C PRO A 410 -17.35 -28.75 4.66
N TRP A 411 -18.08 -27.91 5.39
CA TRP A 411 -19.55 -27.78 5.31
C TRP A 411 -19.99 -26.65 4.38
N LEU A 412 -19.04 -25.89 3.83
CA LEU A 412 -19.33 -24.76 2.96
C LEU A 412 -19.06 -25.16 1.50
N PRO A 413 -19.93 -24.78 0.54
CA PRO A 413 -19.70 -25.09 -0.86
C PRO A 413 -18.40 -24.48 -1.36
N PHE A 414 -17.48 -25.33 -1.85
CA PHE A 414 -16.16 -24.90 -2.31
C PHE A 414 -16.23 -23.74 -3.31
N PRO A 415 -17.07 -23.75 -4.38
CA PRO A 415 -17.11 -22.65 -5.35
C PRO A 415 -17.40 -21.29 -4.69
N LEU A 416 -18.34 -21.24 -3.73
CA LEU A 416 -18.68 -20.00 -3.02
C LEU A 416 -17.56 -19.55 -2.09
N LEU A 417 -17.06 -20.47 -1.26
CA LEU A 417 -16.00 -20.19 -0.30
C LEU A 417 -14.71 -19.74 -1.00
N HIS A 418 -14.41 -20.35 -2.14
CA HIS A 418 -13.29 -20.01 -2.99
C HIS A 418 -13.46 -18.66 -3.70
N ASN A 419 -14.68 -18.32 -4.16
CA ASN A 419 -14.97 -17.13 -4.99
C ASN A 419 -15.79 -16.06 -4.24
N GLY A 420 -15.25 -15.54 -3.13
CA GLY A 420 -15.69 -14.26 -2.57
C GLY A 420 -16.71 -14.33 -1.43
N LEU A 421 -17.13 -15.51 -0.95
CA LEU A 421 -18.07 -15.63 0.18
C LEU A 421 -17.59 -14.87 1.42
N LEU A 422 -16.28 -14.93 1.70
CA LEU A 422 -15.65 -14.23 2.81
C LEU A 422 -15.13 -12.82 2.45
N ALA A 423 -15.34 -12.34 1.22
CA ALA A 423 -14.87 -11.02 0.82
C ALA A 423 -15.41 -9.86 1.68
N PRO A 424 -16.70 -9.86 2.10
CA PRO A 424 -17.20 -8.86 3.05
C PRO A 424 -16.54 -8.95 4.42
N VAL A 425 -16.27 -10.16 4.91
CA VAL A 425 -15.57 -10.40 6.19
C VAL A 425 -14.17 -9.81 6.12
N PHE A 426 -13.44 -10.04 5.03
CA PHE A 426 -12.11 -9.44 4.82
C PHE A 426 -12.16 -7.91 4.71
N ALA A 427 -13.12 -7.37 3.96
CA ALA A 427 -13.30 -5.93 3.82
C ALA A 427 -13.53 -5.25 5.18
N VAL A 428 -14.43 -5.81 6.00
CA VAL A 428 -14.71 -5.29 7.35
C VAL A 428 -13.49 -5.49 8.26
N LEU A 429 -12.82 -6.64 8.20
CA LEU A 429 -11.60 -6.91 8.98
C LEU A 429 -10.51 -5.87 8.69
N PHE A 430 -10.30 -5.49 7.42
CA PHE A 430 -9.33 -4.47 7.06
C PHE A 430 -9.71 -3.08 7.58
N ILE A 431 -10.98 -2.69 7.47
CA ILE A 431 -11.46 -1.41 8.03
C ILE A 431 -11.23 -1.37 9.54
N LEU A 432 -11.62 -2.43 10.26
CA LEU A 432 -11.50 -2.51 11.73
C LEU A 432 -10.03 -2.54 12.18
N LEU A 433 -9.19 -3.34 11.52
CA LEU A 433 -7.77 -3.44 11.85
C LEU A 433 -7.03 -2.15 11.50
N SER A 434 -7.42 -1.45 10.43
CA SER A 434 -6.85 -0.16 10.05
C SER A 434 -7.10 0.95 11.07
N GLY A 435 -8.22 0.90 11.80
CA GLY A 435 -8.49 1.82 12.90
C GLY A 435 -7.83 1.39 14.22
N SER A 436 -7.58 0.10 14.42
CA SER A 436 -7.26 -0.48 15.74
C SER A 436 -5.87 -0.15 16.28
N GLN A 437 -5.80 0.19 17.57
CA GLN A 437 -4.55 0.33 18.34
C GLN A 437 -4.41 -0.71 19.47
N GLY A 438 -5.30 -1.72 19.48
CA GLY A 438 -5.37 -2.75 20.52
C GLY A 438 -4.18 -3.73 20.51
N ALA A 439 -4.19 -4.67 21.46
CA ALA A 439 -3.12 -5.67 21.60
C ALA A 439 -2.90 -6.49 20.32
N VAL A 440 -3.98 -6.91 19.66
CA VAL A 440 -3.92 -7.66 18.39
C VAL A 440 -3.22 -6.86 17.30
N ALA A 441 -3.59 -5.59 17.12
CA ALA A 441 -2.94 -4.71 16.13
C ALA A 441 -1.45 -4.50 16.43
N ARG A 442 -1.09 -4.35 17.71
CA ARG A 442 0.33 -4.24 18.13
C ARG A 442 1.12 -5.53 17.91
N ALA A 443 0.52 -6.68 18.17
CA ALA A 443 1.13 -7.98 17.91
C ALA A 443 1.40 -8.16 16.42
N LEU A 444 0.40 -7.89 15.57
CA LEU A 444 0.53 -7.95 14.12
C LEU A 444 1.54 -6.92 13.56
N ALA A 445 1.62 -5.74 14.17
CA ALA A 445 2.61 -4.71 13.82
C ALA A 445 4.01 -4.95 14.41
N SER A 446 4.21 -6.07 15.12
CA SER A 446 5.52 -6.41 15.69
C SER A 446 6.59 -6.54 14.62
N ARG A 447 7.84 -6.24 14.99
CA ARG A 447 8.97 -6.27 14.05
C ARG A 447 9.13 -7.63 13.34
N PRO A 448 9.02 -8.79 14.02
CA PRO A 448 9.13 -10.09 13.34
C PRO A 448 8.03 -10.29 12.29
N LEU A 449 6.77 -10.09 12.66
CA LEU A 449 5.64 -10.28 11.73
C LEU A 449 5.68 -9.28 10.57
N ARG A 450 6.15 -8.05 10.79
CA ARG A 450 6.36 -7.09 9.72
C ARG A 450 7.43 -7.55 8.73
N ILE A 451 8.58 -8.04 9.20
CA ILE A 451 9.66 -8.55 8.33
C ILE A 451 9.17 -9.73 7.48
N LEU A 452 8.47 -10.67 8.12
CA LEU A 452 7.88 -11.83 7.44
C LEU A 452 6.76 -11.41 6.47
N GLY A 453 5.98 -10.40 6.85
CA GLY A 453 4.95 -9.80 6.02
C GLY A 453 5.51 -9.12 4.76
N GLU A 454 6.65 -8.42 4.89
CA GLU A 454 7.36 -7.82 3.75
C GLU A 454 7.86 -8.89 2.76
N SER A 455 8.31 -10.06 3.26
CA SER A 455 8.79 -11.18 2.44
C SER A 455 7.70 -12.16 1.96
N SER A 456 6.45 -11.99 2.41
CA SER A 456 5.35 -12.91 2.09
C SER A 456 5.09 -13.12 0.58
N TYR A 457 5.39 -12.14 -0.29
CA TYR A 457 5.33 -12.36 -1.75
C TYR A 457 6.34 -13.42 -2.20
N ALA A 458 7.53 -13.43 -1.62
CA ALA A 458 8.55 -14.42 -1.90
C ALA A 458 8.18 -15.78 -1.32
N LEU A 459 7.61 -15.83 -0.12
CA LEU A 459 7.11 -17.08 0.46
C LEU A 459 6.05 -17.70 -0.46
N PHE A 460 5.10 -16.88 -0.89
CA PHE A 460 4.02 -17.29 -1.77
C PHE A 460 4.52 -17.81 -3.14
N LEU A 461 5.57 -17.23 -3.72
CA LEU A 461 6.06 -17.65 -5.03
C LEU A 461 7.07 -18.81 -5.00
N LEU A 462 7.82 -18.93 -3.90
CA LEU A 462 8.90 -19.90 -3.81
C LEU A 462 8.50 -21.19 -3.12
N HIS A 463 7.43 -21.22 -2.32
CA HIS A 463 7.07 -22.44 -1.57
C HIS A 463 6.78 -23.64 -2.49
N MET A 464 6.16 -23.46 -3.66
CA MET A 464 5.86 -24.58 -4.58
C MET A 464 7.13 -25.18 -5.21
N PRO A 465 8.02 -24.39 -5.86
CA PRO A 465 9.30 -24.92 -6.34
C PRO A 465 10.13 -25.58 -5.22
N VAL A 466 10.17 -24.96 -4.04
CA VAL A 466 10.89 -25.51 -2.87
C VAL A 466 10.27 -26.82 -2.42
N LEU A 467 8.93 -26.93 -2.42
CA LEU A 467 8.23 -28.14 -2.00
C LEU A 467 8.51 -29.31 -2.94
N PHE A 468 8.49 -29.08 -4.26
CA PHE A 468 8.82 -30.13 -5.23
C PHE A 468 10.29 -30.55 -5.17
N ALA A 469 11.21 -29.59 -5.00
CA ALA A 469 12.61 -29.89 -4.77
C ALA A 469 12.79 -30.70 -3.47
N TRP A 470 12.12 -30.30 -2.39
CA TRP A 470 12.19 -30.97 -1.09
C TRP A 470 11.66 -32.40 -1.14
N LYS A 471 10.51 -32.62 -1.78
CA LYS A 471 9.99 -33.97 -2.04
C LYS A 471 10.98 -34.86 -2.78
N SER A 472 11.70 -34.28 -3.75
CA SER A 472 12.72 -35.02 -4.51
C SER A 472 13.92 -35.40 -3.64
N VAL A 473 14.30 -34.56 -2.68
CA VAL A 473 15.35 -34.86 -1.68
C VAL A 473 14.89 -35.97 -0.73
N LEU A 474 13.69 -35.85 -0.15
CA LEU A 474 13.14 -36.85 0.77
C LEU A 474 13.03 -38.24 0.12
N LYS A 475 12.60 -38.29 -1.14
CA LYS A 475 12.57 -39.54 -1.92
C LYS A 475 13.95 -40.20 -2.01
N ARG A 476 15.03 -39.43 -2.13
CA ARG A 476 16.42 -39.95 -2.17
C ARG A 476 16.92 -40.39 -0.80
N LEU A 477 16.41 -39.77 0.27
CA LEU A 477 16.71 -40.14 1.66
C LEU A 477 15.87 -41.33 2.15
N GLY A 478 14.85 -41.76 1.40
CA GLY A 478 13.92 -42.81 1.82
C GLY A 478 12.94 -42.34 2.91
N GLU A 479 12.78 -41.03 3.08
CA GLU A 479 12.01 -40.43 4.17
C GLU A 479 10.61 -40.03 3.71
N PRO A 480 9.55 -40.29 4.51
CA PRO A 480 8.20 -39.88 4.17
C PRO A 480 8.05 -38.36 4.27
N PRO A 481 7.33 -37.70 3.34
CA PRO A 481 7.12 -36.26 3.37
C PRO A 481 6.23 -35.77 4.52
N THR A 482 5.56 -36.70 5.22
CA THR A 482 4.73 -36.43 6.40
C THR A 482 5.53 -36.38 7.70
N SER A 483 6.81 -36.77 7.70
CA SER A 483 7.59 -36.78 8.94
C SER A 483 7.71 -35.37 9.54
N ALA A 484 7.56 -35.28 10.86
CA ALA A 484 7.51 -33.99 11.57
C ALA A 484 8.77 -33.14 11.32
N TRP A 485 9.94 -33.79 11.25
CA TRP A 485 11.20 -33.11 10.94
C TRP A 485 11.22 -32.59 9.50
N ALA A 486 10.71 -33.36 8.52
CA ALA A 486 10.70 -32.95 7.12
C ALA A 486 9.77 -31.76 6.90
N VAL A 487 8.60 -31.76 7.56
CA VAL A 487 7.67 -30.63 7.55
C VAL A 487 8.29 -29.41 8.22
N ALA A 488 8.93 -29.57 9.37
CA ALA A 488 9.59 -28.47 10.08
C ALA A 488 10.70 -27.83 9.24
N VAL A 489 11.58 -28.65 8.64
CA VAL A 489 12.65 -28.20 7.74
C VAL A 489 12.07 -27.46 6.53
N PHE A 490 11.00 -28.00 5.92
CA PHE A 490 10.35 -27.33 4.79
C PHE A 490 9.77 -25.97 5.17
N VAL A 491 9.01 -25.88 6.26
CA VAL A 491 8.34 -24.64 6.69
C VAL A 491 9.37 -23.58 7.07
N VAL A 492 10.33 -23.94 7.93
CA VAL A 492 11.39 -23.01 8.38
C VAL A 492 12.28 -22.62 7.20
N GLY A 493 12.69 -23.58 6.37
CA GLY A 493 13.50 -23.35 5.17
C GLY A 493 12.81 -22.43 4.17
N SER A 494 11.51 -22.62 3.92
CA SER A 494 10.71 -21.76 3.04
C SER A 494 10.61 -20.34 3.57
N VAL A 495 10.42 -20.15 4.88
CA VAL A 495 10.42 -18.84 5.51
C VAL A 495 11.79 -18.16 5.38
N ILE A 496 12.88 -18.84 5.71
CA ILE A 496 14.25 -18.30 5.59
C ILE A 496 14.55 -17.91 4.14
N LEU A 497 14.29 -18.82 3.19
CA LEU A 497 14.52 -18.56 1.78
C LEU A 497 13.68 -17.39 1.27
N SER A 498 12.43 -17.25 1.73
CA SER A 498 11.59 -16.11 1.38
C SER A 498 12.20 -14.77 1.82
N VAL A 499 12.76 -14.72 3.04
CA VAL A 499 13.40 -13.51 3.58
C VAL A 499 14.67 -13.20 2.81
N LEU A 500 15.48 -14.22 2.50
CA LEU A 500 16.69 -14.06 1.69
C LEU A 500 16.37 -13.58 0.28
N ALA A 501 15.42 -14.20 -0.41
CA ALA A 501 14.97 -13.77 -1.74
C ALA A 501 14.43 -12.34 -1.72
N HIS A 502 13.66 -11.97 -0.70
CA HIS A 502 13.18 -10.61 -0.53
C HIS A 502 14.33 -9.60 -0.38
N GLN A 503 15.32 -9.90 0.45
CA GLN A 503 16.43 -8.98 0.73
C GLN A 503 17.46 -8.92 -0.40
N ARG A 504 17.77 -10.04 -1.04
CA ARG A 504 18.87 -10.20 -2.01
C ARG A 504 18.43 -10.03 -3.46
N VAL A 505 17.17 -10.32 -3.78
CA VAL A 505 16.65 -10.25 -5.16
C VAL A 505 15.63 -9.13 -5.28
N GLN A 506 14.59 -9.15 -4.47
CA GLN A 506 13.46 -8.22 -4.62
C GLN A 506 13.84 -6.77 -4.32
N LYS A 507 14.45 -6.49 -3.16
CA LYS A 507 14.82 -5.11 -2.76
C LYS A 507 15.82 -4.48 -3.74
N PRO A 508 16.93 -5.15 -4.13
CA PRO A 508 17.91 -4.58 -5.06
C PRO A 508 17.32 -4.37 -6.46
N ALA A 509 16.61 -5.36 -7.01
CA ALA A 509 15.97 -5.22 -8.32
C ALA A 509 14.96 -4.06 -8.34
N ARG A 510 14.16 -3.92 -7.28
CA ARG A 510 13.21 -2.81 -7.16
C ARG A 510 13.89 -1.45 -7.10
N ALA A 511 15.00 -1.32 -6.37
CA ALA A 511 15.78 -0.08 -6.30
C ALA A 511 16.33 0.28 -7.68
N TRP A 512 16.98 -0.67 -8.34
CA TRP A 512 17.57 -0.51 -9.67
C TRP A 512 16.55 -0.08 -10.74
N ILE A 513 15.35 -0.69 -10.79
CA ILE A 513 14.30 -0.30 -11.76
C ILE A 513 13.85 1.14 -11.50
N ARG A 514 13.72 1.55 -10.24
CA ARG A 514 13.27 2.90 -9.88
C ARG A 514 14.31 3.97 -10.19
N GLU A 515 15.58 3.69 -9.92
CA GLU A 515 16.70 4.60 -10.22
C GLU A 515 16.85 4.85 -11.71
N ARG A 516 16.79 3.80 -12.54
CA ARG A 516 16.85 3.94 -14.02
C ARG A 516 15.71 4.77 -14.59
N ARG A 517 14.55 4.76 -13.94
CA ARG A 517 13.42 5.59 -14.35
C ARG A 517 13.59 7.04 -13.92
N ALA A 518 14.17 7.27 -12.76
CA ALA A 518 14.48 8.61 -12.26
C ALA A 518 15.54 9.29 -13.13
N SER A 519 16.63 8.57 -13.47
CA SER A 519 17.71 9.09 -14.33
C SER A 519 17.23 9.47 -15.73
N ARG A 520 16.33 8.69 -16.33
CA ARG A 520 15.69 9.01 -17.62
C ARG A 520 14.79 10.25 -17.57
N ARG A 521 14.26 10.63 -16.41
CA ARG A 521 13.43 11.84 -16.24
C ARG A 521 14.27 13.09 -15.94
N SER A 522 15.43 12.93 -15.31
CA SER A 522 16.39 14.01 -15.04
C SER A 522 17.27 14.37 -16.25
N SER A 523 17.10 13.70 -17.40
CA SER A 523 17.69 14.11 -18.67
C SER A 523 16.69 14.81 -19.62
N PRO A 524 16.14 15.98 -19.29
CA PRO A 524 15.60 16.88 -20.31
C PRO A 524 16.76 17.73 -20.87
N GLY A 525 17.12 17.56 -22.15
CA GLY A 525 17.79 18.65 -22.90
C GLY A 525 19.22 18.48 -23.45
N ALA A 526 19.73 17.28 -23.72
CA ALA A 526 20.97 17.15 -24.52
C ALA A 526 20.74 17.22 -26.05
N GLY A 527 19.48 17.24 -26.52
CA GLY A 527 19.14 17.24 -27.95
C GLY A 527 18.69 18.60 -28.52
N GLY A 528 18.39 19.60 -27.69
CA GLY A 528 17.85 20.90 -28.14
C GLY A 528 18.90 22.02 -28.28
N ALA A 529 20.04 21.92 -27.60
CA ALA A 529 21.03 23.00 -27.55
C ALA A 529 21.98 23.04 -28.77
N ARG A 530 21.95 22.05 -29.68
CA ARG A 530 22.79 22.04 -30.89
C ARG A 530 22.17 22.69 -32.12
N ARG A 531 20.92 23.18 -32.06
CA ARG A 531 20.22 23.75 -33.24
C ARG A 531 19.91 25.25 -33.14
N ALA A 532 20.34 25.93 -32.07
CA ALA A 532 20.08 27.36 -31.85
C ALA A 532 21.35 28.26 -31.88
N SER A 533 22.50 27.76 -32.34
CA SER A 533 23.74 28.54 -32.50
C SER A 533 24.11 28.87 -33.96
N ARG A 534 23.17 28.73 -34.90
CA ARG A 534 23.28 29.30 -36.25
C ARG A 534 22.19 30.34 -36.47
N GLY A 535 22.30 31.44 -35.73
CA GLY A 535 21.71 32.72 -36.11
C GLY A 535 22.61 33.43 -37.14
N PRO A 536 22.05 34.28 -38.02
CA PRO A 536 22.74 34.83 -39.19
C PRO A 536 23.85 35.81 -38.79
N ALA A 537 24.96 35.77 -39.52
CA ALA A 537 26.09 36.68 -39.31
C ALA A 537 25.66 38.15 -39.49
N ALA A 538 25.80 38.94 -38.43
CA ALA A 538 25.62 40.39 -38.47
C ALA A 538 26.77 41.04 -39.25
N ARG A 539 26.43 41.81 -40.28
CA ARG A 539 27.35 42.72 -41.01
C ARG A 539 27.80 43.84 -40.07
N ALA A 540 29.09 44.17 -40.12
CA ALA A 540 29.68 45.32 -39.43
C ALA A 540 29.24 46.65 -40.08
N PRO A 541 29.09 47.73 -39.29
CA PRO A 541 28.73 49.05 -39.80
C PRO A 541 29.96 49.79 -40.32
N GLY A 542 29.91 50.25 -41.56
CA GLY A 542 30.92 51.15 -42.13
C GLY A 542 31.35 50.77 -43.54
N GLN A 543 30.46 50.91 -44.52
CA GLN A 543 30.78 51.08 -45.95
C GLN A 543 29.50 51.43 -46.71
N SER A 544 29.47 52.63 -47.30
CA SER A 544 28.44 53.10 -48.22
C SER A 544 28.46 52.28 -49.52
N PRO A 545 27.31 52.03 -50.18
CA PRO A 545 27.26 51.18 -51.37
C PRO A 545 27.76 51.92 -52.62
N PRO A 546 28.49 51.26 -53.54
CA PRO A 546 28.73 51.80 -54.88
C PRO A 546 27.48 51.62 -55.77
N ALA A 547 27.23 52.62 -56.62
CA ALA A 547 26.16 52.67 -57.61
C ALA A 547 26.34 51.59 -58.71
N PRO A 548 25.25 51.15 -59.37
CA PRO A 548 25.28 50.03 -60.32
C PRO A 548 25.85 50.47 -61.69
N PRO A 549 26.62 49.60 -62.38
CA PRO A 549 26.84 49.74 -63.82
C PRO A 549 25.67 49.16 -64.62
N ALA A 550 25.50 49.74 -65.82
CA ALA A 550 24.41 49.59 -66.79
C ALA A 550 24.19 48.17 -67.34
#